data_AF-A0A8X7PHX5-F1
#
_entry.id   AF-A0A8X7PHX5-F1
#
_cell.length_a   1.000
_cell.length_b   1.000
_cell.length_c   1.000
_cell.angle_alpha   90.00
_cell.angle_beta   90.00
_cell.angle_gamma   90.00
#
_symmetry.space_group_name_H-M   'P 1'
#
loop_
_entity.id
_entity.type
_entity.pdbx_description
1 polymer ?
#
loop_
_entity_poly.entity_id
_entity_poly.type
_entity_poly.pdbx_seq_one_letter_code
_entity_poly.pdbx_strand_id
1 'polypeptide(L)'
;MTSEEEKTVCVTGASGYFASWIVKLLLLCGYTVKASVRDPKGAKERLQLFKANLLEEGSFDSAIDGCQGVFHTASPFYHDVKDPQVGKGTINVLSTCLKTPSIKRVVLTSSIASVAFNGMPRTPETIVDETWFADLEYCRAAKLWYVLSNTLAENAAWKFAKENDLQLVWINAEMVIGPLLQPTLNTSAAAVLSLIKGTSPCTSPSTSPSTSPSTSLSTSPSTSPSTSTPDAHHRYQRARHTNAQLVPQTCIHFHQSYTNIIITSKLNIKKTIENMGTKSKP
;
A
#
# COMPACT_ATOMS: atom_id res chain seq x y z
N MET A 1 19.74 -26.20 -3.25
CA MET A 1 19.57 -25.39 -4.47
C MET A 1 18.09 -25.12 -4.61
N THR A 2 17.61 -23.94 -4.19
CA THR A 2 16.26 -23.48 -4.56
C THR A 2 16.32 -23.15 -6.05
N SER A 3 15.52 -23.80 -6.89
CA SER A 3 15.55 -23.60 -8.35
C SER A 3 15.30 -22.12 -8.70
N GLU A 4 15.76 -21.64 -9.85
CA GLU A 4 15.49 -20.25 -10.29
C GLU A 4 13.98 -19.95 -10.41
N GLU A 5 13.18 -20.99 -10.67
CA GLU A 5 11.71 -20.94 -10.63
C GLU A 5 11.18 -20.57 -9.23
N GLU A 6 11.88 -20.99 -8.17
CA GLU A 6 11.55 -20.66 -6.78
C GLU A 6 11.77 -19.19 -6.39
N LYS A 7 12.24 -18.33 -7.30
CA LYS A 7 12.32 -16.87 -7.07
C LYS A 7 11.69 -16.00 -8.15
N THR A 8 10.74 -16.54 -8.93
CA THR A 8 10.01 -15.75 -9.94
C THR A 8 8.71 -15.17 -9.37
N VAL A 9 8.51 -13.87 -9.51
CA VAL A 9 7.32 -13.14 -9.04
C VAL A 9 6.79 -12.16 -10.06
N CYS A 10 5.48 -11.90 -10.03
CA CYS A 10 4.82 -10.92 -10.87
C CYS A 10 4.57 -9.61 -10.11
N VAL A 11 4.79 -8.46 -10.73
CA VAL A 11 4.38 -7.14 -10.22
C VAL A 11 3.48 -6.47 -11.25
N THR A 12 2.22 -6.21 -10.90
CA THR A 12 1.30 -5.53 -11.82
C THR A 12 1.46 -4.01 -11.75
N GLY A 13 1.31 -3.33 -12.89
CA GLY A 13 1.37 -1.86 -12.92
C GLY A 13 2.76 -1.31 -12.59
N ALA A 14 3.81 -2.01 -13.01
CA ALA A 14 5.20 -1.79 -12.62
C ALA A 14 5.77 -0.39 -12.95
N SER A 15 5.11 0.36 -13.83
CA SER A 15 5.47 1.76 -14.14
C SER A 15 5.00 2.77 -13.10
N GLY A 16 4.19 2.36 -12.11
CA GLY A 16 3.70 3.24 -11.04
C GLY A 16 4.77 3.58 -10.00
N TYR A 17 4.54 4.67 -9.26
CA TYR A 17 5.44 5.14 -8.19
C TYR A 17 5.81 4.01 -7.22
N PHE A 18 4.81 3.41 -6.59
CA PHE A 18 5.01 2.37 -5.58
C PHE A 18 5.54 1.07 -6.17
N ALA A 19 5.00 0.68 -7.33
CA ALA A 19 5.36 -0.54 -8.04
C ALA A 19 6.84 -0.56 -8.48
N SER A 20 7.35 0.57 -8.98
CA SER A 20 8.75 0.69 -9.43
C SER A 20 9.75 0.44 -8.30
N TRP A 21 9.42 0.87 -7.07
CA TRP A 21 10.22 0.59 -5.89
C TRP A 21 10.14 -0.88 -5.48
N ILE A 22 8.98 -1.52 -5.56
CA ILE A 22 8.82 -2.96 -5.31
C ILE A 22 9.67 -3.76 -6.29
N VAL A 23 9.61 -3.45 -7.59
CA VAL A 23 10.45 -4.09 -8.62
C VAL A 23 11.92 -3.95 -8.29
N LYS A 24 12.38 -2.73 -7.95
CA LYS A 24 13.78 -2.48 -7.58
C LYS A 24 14.20 -3.32 -6.37
N LEU A 25 13.39 -3.37 -5.32
CA LEU A 25 13.72 -4.14 -4.11
C LEU A 25 13.74 -5.65 -4.37
N LEU A 26 12.78 -6.18 -5.13
CA LEU A 26 12.75 -7.59 -5.52
C LEU A 26 14.01 -7.98 -6.32
N LEU A 27 14.40 -7.15 -7.29
CA LEU A 27 15.63 -7.36 -8.06
C LEU A 27 16.88 -7.35 -7.17
N LEU A 28 16.97 -6.44 -6.20
CA LEU A 28 18.07 -6.40 -5.22
C LEU A 28 18.08 -7.62 -4.31
N CYS A 29 16.92 -8.20 -3.99
CA CYS A 29 16.79 -9.43 -3.21
C CYS A 29 17.04 -10.71 -4.02
N GLY A 30 17.43 -10.61 -5.29
CA GLY A 30 17.76 -11.78 -6.10
C GLY A 30 16.56 -12.45 -6.78
N TYR A 31 15.39 -11.81 -6.82
CA TYR A 31 14.21 -12.33 -7.52
C TYR A 31 14.30 -12.10 -9.04
N THR A 32 13.65 -12.97 -9.80
CA THR A 32 13.25 -12.71 -11.18
C THR A 32 11.87 -12.06 -11.17
N VAL A 33 11.74 -10.91 -11.82
CA VAL A 33 10.53 -10.09 -11.78
C VAL A 33 9.89 -10.04 -13.16
N LYS A 34 8.68 -10.60 -13.26
CA LYS A 34 7.77 -10.37 -14.38
C LYS A 34 6.92 -9.14 -14.08
N ALA A 35 7.06 -8.08 -14.85
CA ALA A 35 6.46 -6.78 -14.57
C ALA A 35 5.45 -6.43 -15.64
N SER A 36 4.20 -6.18 -15.24
CA SER A 36 3.16 -5.76 -16.18
C SER A 36 3.15 -4.25 -16.37
N VAL A 37 3.18 -3.81 -17.63
CA VAL A 37 3.16 -2.41 -18.06
C VAL A 37 2.26 -2.24 -19.28
N ARG A 38 1.87 -1.00 -19.59
CA ARG A 38 1.07 -0.70 -20.80
C ARG A 38 1.90 -0.72 -22.09
N ASP A 39 3.15 -0.27 -22.02
CA ASP A 39 4.10 -0.22 -23.15
C ASP A 39 5.47 -0.77 -22.68
N PRO A 40 5.82 -2.03 -23.00
CA PRO A 40 7.05 -2.66 -22.54
C PRO A 40 8.28 -2.18 -23.32
N LYS A 41 9.19 -1.47 -22.65
CA LYS A 41 10.48 -1.01 -23.19
C LYS A 41 11.59 -1.15 -22.15
N GLY A 42 12.79 -1.59 -22.58
CA GLY A 42 14.01 -1.50 -21.78
C GLY A 42 14.20 -2.55 -20.68
N ALA A 43 13.74 -3.79 -20.89
CA ALA A 43 13.97 -4.90 -19.96
C ALA A 43 15.43 -5.40 -20.03
N LYS A 44 16.01 -5.80 -18.89
CA LYS A 44 17.36 -6.41 -18.80
C LYS A 44 17.38 -7.52 -17.76
N GLU A 45 18.17 -8.56 -18.04
CA GLU A 45 18.51 -9.64 -17.12
C GLU A 45 17.27 -10.27 -16.44
N ARG A 46 17.09 -10.03 -15.13
CA ARG A 46 16.05 -10.61 -14.27
C ARG A 46 14.73 -9.83 -14.28
N LEU A 47 14.62 -8.75 -15.06
CA LEU A 47 13.37 -8.02 -15.26
C LEU A 47 12.79 -8.38 -16.64
N GLN A 48 11.58 -8.92 -16.66
CA GLN A 48 10.84 -9.26 -17.87
C GLN A 48 9.57 -8.40 -17.93
N LEU A 49 9.38 -7.64 -19.01
CA LEU A 49 8.23 -6.75 -19.16
C LEU A 49 7.14 -7.42 -19.98
N PHE A 50 5.92 -7.41 -19.47
CA PHE A 50 4.74 -7.95 -20.13
C PHE A 50 3.73 -6.84 -20.36
N LYS A 51 3.13 -6.83 -21.57
CA LYS A 51 1.98 -5.99 -21.84
C LYS A 51 0.75 -6.61 -21.18
N ALA A 52 0.07 -5.88 -20.31
CA ALA A 52 -1.19 -6.32 -19.71
C ALA A 52 -2.11 -5.13 -19.48
N ASN A 53 -3.41 -5.39 -19.51
CA ASN A 53 -4.44 -4.38 -19.26
C ASN A 53 -5.36 -4.85 -18.14
N LEU A 54 -5.48 -4.03 -17.11
CA LEU A 54 -6.21 -4.37 -15.90
C LEU A 54 -7.65 -4.81 -16.16
N LEU A 55 -8.32 -4.24 -17.16
CA LEU A 55 -9.72 -4.51 -17.48
C LEU A 55 -9.92 -5.57 -18.58
N GLU A 56 -8.84 -6.14 -19.11
CA GLU A 56 -8.88 -7.15 -20.16
C GLU A 56 -8.60 -8.53 -19.56
N GLU A 57 -9.60 -9.41 -19.63
CA GLU A 57 -9.49 -10.79 -19.14
C GLU A 57 -8.38 -11.55 -19.89
N GLY A 58 -7.62 -12.37 -19.15
CA GLY A 58 -6.51 -13.16 -19.71
C GLY A 58 -5.22 -12.37 -20.00
N SER A 59 -5.26 -11.04 -19.95
CA SER A 59 -4.08 -10.21 -20.27
C SER A 59 -2.92 -10.37 -19.27
N PHE A 60 -3.15 -10.97 -18.10
CA PHE A 60 -2.11 -11.24 -17.10
C PHE A 60 -1.56 -12.67 -17.16
N ASP A 61 -2.13 -13.55 -17.97
CA ASP A 61 -1.82 -14.98 -17.94
C ASP A 61 -0.32 -15.23 -18.18
N SER A 62 0.25 -14.64 -19.25
CA SER A 62 1.69 -14.76 -19.53
C SER A 62 2.60 -14.12 -18.47
N ALA A 63 2.13 -13.06 -17.82
CA ALA A 63 2.91 -12.34 -16.82
C ALA A 63 2.94 -13.08 -15.47
N ILE A 64 1.88 -13.83 -15.16
CA ILE A 64 1.70 -14.56 -13.90
C ILE A 64 2.17 -16.01 -14.02
N ASP A 65 2.14 -16.59 -15.22
CA ASP A 65 2.62 -17.96 -15.47
C ASP A 65 4.03 -18.19 -14.91
N GLY A 66 4.23 -19.33 -14.24
CA GLY A 66 5.49 -19.70 -13.59
C GLY A 66 5.92 -18.82 -12.41
N CYS A 67 5.13 -17.81 -12.00
CA CYS A 67 5.40 -17.06 -10.78
C CYS A 67 4.96 -17.84 -9.55
N GLN A 68 5.54 -17.55 -8.39
CA GLN A 68 5.04 -18.03 -7.11
C GLN A 68 4.34 -16.97 -6.27
N GLY A 69 4.58 -15.71 -6.59
CA GLY A 69 3.98 -14.59 -5.89
C GLY A 69 3.53 -13.54 -6.88
N VAL A 70 2.42 -12.87 -6.57
CA VAL A 70 1.96 -11.70 -7.32
C VAL A 70 1.85 -10.51 -6.38
N PHE A 71 2.52 -9.41 -6.71
CA PHE A 71 2.30 -8.10 -6.12
C PHE A 71 1.30 -7.35 -7.00
N HIS A 72 0.03 -7.38 -6.62
CA HIS A 72 -1.00 -6.62 -7.31
C HIS A 72 -1.00 -5.17 -6.80
N THR A 73 -0.38 -4.28 -7.59
CA THR A 73 -0.27 -2.84 -7.28
C THR A 73 -1.02 -1.96 -8.28
N ALA A 74 -1.45 -2.55 -9.40
CA ALA A 74 -2.25 -1.87 -10.42
C ALA A 74 -3.64 -1.54 -9.88
N SER A 75 -3.80 -0.34 -9.35
CA SER A 75 -5.10 0.26 -9.05
C SER A 75 -5.22 1.56 -9.82
N PRO A 76 -6.28 1.74 -10.63
CA PRO A 76 -6.49 3.00 -11.31
C PRO A 76 -6.96 4.03 -10.28
N PHE A 77 -6.18 5.09 -10.15
CA PHE A 77 -6.43 6.15 -9.19
C PHE A 77 -7.29 7.22 -9.85
N TYR A 78 -8.59 7.23 -9.53
CA TYR A 78 -9.53 8.23 -10.05
C TYR A 78 -10.04 9.12 -8.92
N HIS A 79 -9.86 10.45 -9.06
CA HIS A 79 -10.46 11.43 -8.16
C HIS A 79 -11.88 11.85 -8.57
N ASP A 80 -12.21 11.76 -9.87
CA ASP A 80 -13.43 12.32 -10.46
C ASP A 80 -14.45 11.27 -10.95
N VAL A 81 -14.55 10.13 -10.27
CA VAL A 81 -15.47 9.05 -10.67
C VAL A 81 -16.75 9.09 -9.84
N LYS A 82 -17.89 9.23 -10.53
CA LYS A 82 -19.24 9.24 -9.96
C LYS A 82 -19.81 7.83 -9.71
N ASP A 83 -19.24 6.81 -10.35
CA ASP A 83 -19.61 5.41 -10.19
C ASP A 83 -18.37 4.52 -10.37
N PRO A 84 -17.74 4.05 -9.26
CA PRO A 84 -16.55 3.23 -9.37
C PRO A 84 -16.92 1.93 -10.08
N GLN A 85 -16.25 1.59 -11.18
CA GLN A 85 -16.26 0.23 -11.70
C GLN A 85 -15.49 -0.66 -10.71
N VAL A 86 -16.18 -1.03 -9.63
CA VAL A 86 -15.63 -1.62 -8.41
C VAL A 86 -14.88 -2.90 -8.74
N GLY A 87 -13.60 -2.96 -8.35
CA GLY A 87 -12.86 -4.21 -8.16
C GLY A 87 -12.64 -5.11 -9.39
N LYS A 88 -13.23 -4.84 -10.56
CA LYS A 88 -13.12 -5.70 -11.75
C LYS A 88 -11.68 -6.02 -12.11
N GLY A 89 -10.82 -4.99 -12.06
CA GLY A 89 -9.39 -5.14 -12.29
C GLY A 89 -8.69 -6.07 -11.29
N THR A 90 -9.02 -5.92 -10.01
CA THR A 90 -8.46 -6.73 -8.95
C THR A 90 -8.94 -8.17 -9.07
N ILE A 91 -10.24 -8.39 -9.28
CA ILE A 91 -10.81 -9.73 -9.50
C ILE A 91 -10.20 -10.39 -10.73
N ASN A 92 -9.96 -9.65 -11.82
CA ASN A 92 -9.29 -10.18 -13.01
C ASN A 92 -7.92 -10.78 -12.66
N VAL A 93 -7.07 -10.01 -11.95
CA VAL A 93 -5.75 -10.50 -11.53
C VAL A 93 -5.84 -11.67 -10.56
N LEU A 94 -6.73 -11.61 -9.57
CA LEU A 94 -6.93 -12.72 -8.63
C LEU A 94 -7.44 -13.99 -9.33
N SER A 95 -8.28 -13.84 -10.35
CA SER A 95 -8.78 -14.96 -11.16
C SER A 95 -7.66 -15.63 -11.95
N THR A 96 -6.74 -14.84 -12.54
CA THR A 96 -5.54 -15.42 -13.18
C THR A 96 -4.64 -16.12 -12.15
N CYS A 97 -4.46 -15.53 -10.96
CA CYS A 97 -3.69 -16.17 -9.87
C CYS A 97 -4.29 -17.53 -9.48
N LEU A 98 -5.61 -17.60 -9.31
CA LEU A 98 -6.33 -18.82 -8.96
C LEU A 98 -6.15 -19.93 -10.01
N LYS A 99 -6.11 -19.57 -11.29
CA LYS A 99 -5.90 -20.51 -12.40
C LYS A 99 -4.44 -20.97 -12.53
N THR A 100 -3.50 -20.35 -11.80
CA THR A 100 -2.05 -20.60 -11.94
C THR A 100 -1.54 -21.41 -10.73
N PRO A 101 -1.31 -22.73 -10.85
CA PRO A 101 -1.00 -23.59 -9.71
C PRO A 101 0.29 -23.26 -8.97
N SER A 102 1.24 -22.57 -9.62
CA SER A 102 2.51 -22.19 -9.00
C SER A 102 2.36 -21.06 -7.99
N ILE A 103 1.24 -20.32 -7.99
CA ILE A 103 1.02 -19.20 -7.09
C ILE A 103 0.80 -19.68 -5.65
N LYS A 104 1.68 -19.22 -4.77
CA LYS A 104 1.66 -19.51 -3.33
C LYS A 104 1.04 -18.37 -2.52
N ARG A 105 1.16 -17.12 -2.98
CA ARG A 105 0.66 -15.94 -2.27
C ARG A 105 0.43 -14.75 -3.21
N VAL A 106 -0.63 -14.00 -2.96
CA VAL A 106 -0.88 -12.70 -3.58
C VAL A 106 -0.74 -11.60 -2.53
N VAL A 107 -0.02 -10.53 -2.88
CA VAL A 107 0.13 -9.31 -2.09
C VAL A 107 -0.62 -8.19 -2.80
N LEU A 108 -1.73 -7.76 -2.22
CA LEU A 108 -2.55 -6.66 -2.72
C LEU A 108 -2.10 -5.33 -2.10
N THR A 109 -1.86 -4.32 -2.92
CA THR A 109 -1.70 -2.95 -2.43
C THR A 109 -3.07 -2.33 -2.25
N SER A 110 -3.44 -2.10 -0.99
CA SER A 110 -4.63 -1.34 -0.62
C SER A 110 -4.21 0.04 -0.07
N SER A 111 -5.15 0.75 0.55
CA SER A 111 -4.99 2.11 1.04
C SER A 111 -5.45 2.23 2.48
N ILE A 112 -4.87 3.17 3.23
CA ILE A 112 -5.39 3.65 4.51
C ILE A 112 -6.84 4.14 4.39
N ALA A 113 -7.25 4.51 3.18
CA ALA A 113 -8.63 4.85 2.87
C ALA A 113 -9.61 3.72 3.25
N SER A 114 -9.23 2.45 3.06
CA SER A 114 -10.07 1.31 3.42
C SER A 114 -10.16 1.03 4.93
N VAL A 115 -9.47 1.83 5.75
CA VAL A 115 -9.30 1.61 7.19
C VAL A 115 -9.80 2.81 8.01
N ALA A 116 -9.22 3.99 7.80
CA ALA A 116 -9.35 5.12 8.72
C ALA A 116 -10.66 5.93 8.61
N PHE A 117 -11.57 5.56 7.72
CA PHE A 117 -12.76 6.36 7.36
C PHE A 117 -14.05 5.69 7.82
N ASN A 118 -14.23 5.57 9.14
CA ASN A 118 -15.39 4.93 9.78
C ASN A 118 -16.29 5.90 10.55
N GLY A 119 -16.11 7.21 10.38
CA GLY A 119 -16.87 8.25 11.10
C GLY A 119 -16.41 8.51 12.54
N MET A 120 -15.48 7.70 13.08
CA MET A 120 -14.94 7.94 14.42
C MET A 120 -14.01 9.17 14.43
N PRO A 121 -14.02 9.98 15.51
CA PRO A 121 -13.06 11.06 15.67
C PRO A 121 -11.62 10.54 15.66
N ARG A 122 -10.72 11.26 15.00
CA ARG A 122 -9.27 10.99 15.02
C ARG A 122 -8.57 12.06 15.83
N THR A 123 -8.39 11.80 17.11
CA THR A 123 -7.64 12.66 18.04
C THR A 123 -6.16 12.22 18.10
N PRO A 124 -5.24 13.03 18.66
CA PRO A 124 -3.85 12.62 18.83
C PRO A 124 -3.65 11.31 19.61
N GLU A 125 -4.60 10.94 20.47
CA GLU A 125 -4.60 9.72 21.27
C GLU A 125 -5.19 8.51 20.53
N THR A 126 -5.86 8.75 19.40
CA THR A 126 -6.51 7.69 18.63
C THR A 126 -5.46 6.84 17.90
N ILE A 127 -5.39 5.56 18.25
CA ILE A 127 -4.57 4.58 17.55
C ILE A 127 -5.44 3.93 16.47
N VAL A 128 -5.10 4.18 15.21
CA VAL A 128 -5.70 3.49 14.07
C VAL A 128 -4.83 2.30 13.71
N ASP A 129 -5.42 1.11 13.72
CA ASP A 129 -4.77 -0.15 13.40
C ASP A 129 -5.60 -1.00 12.42
N GLU A 130 -5.11 -2.20 12.11
CA GLU A 130 -5.70 -3.11 11.14
C GLU A 130 -7.10 -3.62 11.50
N THR A 131 -7.54 -3.46 12.75
CA THR A 131 -8.88 -3.82 13.21
C THR A 131 -9.94 -2.81 12.78
N TRP A 132 -9.50 -1.63 12.31
CA TRP A 132 -10.39 -0.61 11.78
C TRP A 132 -10.77 -0.91 10.33
N PHE A 133 -12.01 -0.60 9.98
CA PHE A 133 -12.53 -0.73 8.62
C PHE A 133 -13.32 0.52 8.27
N ALA A 134 -13.13 1.03 7.05
CA ALA A 134 -13.91 2.15 6.58
C ALA A 134 -15.41 1.80 6.50
N ASP A 135 -16.26 2.74 6.92
CA ASP A 135 -17.70 2.58 6.87
C ASP A 135 -18.21 3.08 5.51
N LEU A 136 -18.84 2.16 4.75
CA LEU A 136 -19.29 2.43 3.39
C LEU A 136 -20.40 3.47 3.33
N GLU A 137 -21.31 3.48 4.31
CA GLU A 137 -22.44 4.40 4.35
C GLU A 137 -21.99 5.81 4.74
N TYR A 138 -21.10 5.91 5.72
CA TYR A 138 -20.39 7.16 6.05
C TYR A 138 -19.66 7.72 4.83
N CYS A 139 -18.87 6.89 4.15
CA CYS A 139 -18.12 7.31 2.96
C CYS A 139 -19.04 7.77 1.83
N ARG A 140 -20.19 7.09 1.64
CA ARG A 140 -21.20 7.47 0.64
C ARG A 140 -21.88 8.79 0.99
N ALA A 141 -22.32 8.95 2.24
CA ALA A 141 -22.95 10.18 2.72
C ALA A 141 -22.01 11.39 2.63
N ALA A 142 -20.73 11.20 2.95
CA ALA A 142 -19.69 12.22 2.84
C ALA A 142 -19.12 12.39 1.41
N LYS A 143 -19.64 11.66 0.41
CA LYS A 143 -19.18 11.69 -0.99
C LYS A 143 -17.68 11.42 -1.16
N LEU A 144 -17.12 10.58 -0.30
CA LEU A 144 -15.71 10.15 -0.32
C LEU A 144 -15.51 9.02 -1.35
N TRP A 145 -15.72 9.29 -2.63
CA TRP A 145 -15.77 8.26 -3.69
C TRP A 145 -14.47 7.47 -3.85
N TYR A 146 -13.32 8.13 -3.70
CA TYR A 146 -12.03 7.44 -3.71
C TYR A 146 -11.91 6.44 -2.56
N VAL A 147 -12.33 6.83 -1.36
CA VAL A 147 -12.32 5.97 -0.18
C VAL A 147 -13.24 4.78 -0.41
N LEU A 148 -14.48 5.06 -0.82
CA LEU A 148 -15.48 4.05 -1.14
C LEU A 148 -14.96 3.04 -2.19
N SER A 149 -14.33 3.52 -3.27
CA SER A 149 -13.79 2.66 -4.33
C SER A 149 -12.68 1.73 -3.82
N ASN A 150 -11.77 2.21 -2.97
CA ASN A 150 -10.69 1.36 -2.42
C ASN A 150 -11.26 0.35 -1.43
N THR A 151 -12.18 0.76 -0.55
CA THR A 151 -12.81 -0.14 0.42
C THR A 151 -13.59 -1.24 -0.29
N LEU A 152 -14.37 -0.91 -1.31
CA LEU A 152 -15.14 -1.90 -2.07
C LEU A 152 -14.24 -2.86 -2.85
N ALA A 153 -13.14 -2.37 -3.43
CA ALA A 153 -12.17 -3.24 -4.12
C ALA A 153 -11.47 -4.20 -3.14
N GLU A 154 -11.08 -3.72 -1.94
CA GLU A 154 -10.48 -4.57 -0.90
C GLU A 154 -11.46 -5.63 -0.40
N ASN A 155 -12.72 -5.23 -0.13
CA ASN A 155 -13.77 -6.17 0.29
C ASN A 155 -14.05 -7.24 -0.77
N ALA A 156 -14.10 -6.85 -2.05
CA ALA A 156 -14.28 -7.79 -3.15
C ALA A 156 -13.10 -8.77 -3.26
N ALA A 157 -11.88 -8.28 -3.13
CA ALA A 157 -10.67 -9.10 -3.14
C ALA A 157 -10.65 -10.10 -1.97
N TRP A 158 -11.00 -9.65 -0.77
CA TRP A 158 -11.06 -10.51 0.41
C TRP A 158 -12.12 -11.60 0.27
N LYS A 159 -13.33 -11.23 -0.16
CA LYS A 159 -14.41 -12.18 -0.41
C LYS A 159 -13.98 -13.23 -1.44
N PHE A 160 -13.43 -12.79 -2.58
CA PHE A 160 -12.94 -13.68 -3.63
C PHE A 160 -11.87 -14.63 -3.10
N ALA A 161 -10.89 -14.11 -2.35
CA ALA A 161 -9.80 -14.93 -1.83
C ALA A 161 -10.30 -16.00 -0.85
N LYS A 162 -11.23 -15.63 0.05
CA LYS A 162 -11.83 -16.55 1.01
C LYS A 162 -12.65 -17.65 0.34
N GLU A 163 -13.44 -17.30 -0.68
CA GLU A 163 -14.29 -18.26 -1.41
C GLU A 163 -13.48 -19.26 -2.24
N ASN A 164 -12.25 -18.90 -2.62
CA ASN A 164 -11.41 -19.68 -3.52
C ASN A 164 -10.13 -20.22 -2.85
N ASP A 165 -10.03 -20.14 -1.51
CA ASP A 165 -8.85 -20.55 -0.72
C ASP A 165 -7.51 -19.95 -1.24
N LEU A 166 -7.57 -18.70 -1.73
CA LEU A 166 -6.41 -18.00 -2.25
C LEU A 166 -5.68 -17.29 -1.11
N GLN A 167 -4.39 -17.60 -0.94
CA GLN A 167 -3.53 -16.95 0.04
C GLN A 167 -3.30 -15.47 -0.30
N LEU A 168 -4.16 -14.60 0.23
CA LEU A 168 -4.13 -13.16 0.03
C LEU A 168 -3.64 -12.43 1.28
N VAL A 169 -2.66 -11.55 1.09
CA VAL A 169 -2.21 -10.56 2.08
C VAL A 169 -2.39 -9.19 1.43
N TRP A 170 -2.72 -8.17 2.22
CA TRP A 170 -2.72 -6.81 1.71
C TRP A 170 -1.95 -5.84 2.60
N ILE A 171 -1.48 -4.78 1.95
CA ILE A 171 -0.72 -3.69 2.58
C ILE A 171 -1.53 -2.42 2.39
N ASN A 172 -1.94 -1.78 3.49
CA ASN A 172 -2.66 -0.50 3.43
C ASN A 172 -1.63 0.64 3.41
N ALA A 173 -1.42 1.23 2.23
CA ALA A 173 -0.49 2.34 2.08
C ALA A 173 -1.16 3.69 2.41
N GLU A 174 -0.39 4.61 2.99
CA GLU A 174 -0.78 6.00 3.17
C GLU A 174 -0.26 6.88 2.03
N MET A 175 -0.06 8.17 2.28
CA MET A 175 0.56 9.07 1.32
C MET A 175 2.02 8.67 1.07
N VAL A 176 2.28 8.02 -0.07
CA VAL A 176 3.62 7.57 -0.44
C VAL A 176 4.39 8.67 -1.16
N ILE A 177 5.43 9.19 -0.50
CA ILE A 177 6.34 10.21 -1.04
C ILE A 177 7.77 9.66 -1.13
N GLY A 178 8.75 10.48 -1.54
CA GLY A 178 10.16 10.10 -1.65
C GLY A 178 10.75 10.23 -3.05
N PRO A 179 11.93 9.63 -3.31
CA PRO A 179 12.57 9.74 -4.61
C PRO A 179 11.77 9.02 -5.69
N LEU A 180 11.62 9.68 -6.84
CA LEU A 180 10.91 9.18 -8.00
C LEU A 180 11.86 8.30 -8.83
N LEU A 181 11.44 7.09 -9.17
CA LEU A 181 12.17 6.24 -10.14
C LEU A 181 11.61 6.42 -11.56
N GLN A 182 10.34 6.80 -11.65
CA GLN A 182 9.64 7.13 -12.88
C GLN A 182 9.70 8.64 -13.17
N PRO A 183 9.62 9.07 -14.44
CA PRO A 183 9.74 10.49 -14.81
C PRO A 183 8.50 11.33 -14.49
N THR A 184 7.45 10.73 -13.91
CA THR A 184 6.16 11.37 -13.65
C THR A 184 5.84 11.42 -12.16
N LEU A 185 5.20 12.52 -11.75
CA LEU A 185 4.72 12.69 -10.37
C LEU A 185 3.46 11.85 -10.14
N ASN A 186 3.41 11.18 -8.99
CA ASN A 186 2.15 10.73 -8.41
C ASN A 186 1.49 11.87 -7.62
N THR A 187 0.22 11.71 -7.26
CA THR A 187 -0.57 12.70 -6.49
C THR A 187 0.15 13.16 -5.23
N SER A 188 0.77 12.24 -4.49
CA SER A 188 1.49 12.54 -3.25
C SER A 188 2.72 13.42 -3.49
N ALA A 189 3.55 13.10 -4.49
CA ALA A 189 4.70 13.94 -4.84
C ALA A 189 4.26 15.29 -5.44
N ALA A 190 3.14 15.33 -6.17
CA ALA A 190 2.56 16.57 -6.69
C ALA A 190 2.07 17.49 -5.56
N ALA A 191 1.46 16.94 -4.50
CA ALA A 191 1.06 17.71 -3.32
C ALA A 191 2.26 18.36 -2.62
N VAL A 192 3.35 17.58 -2.42
CA VAL A 192 4.61 18.11 -1.85
C VAL A 192 5.21 19.19 -2.75
N LEU A 193 5.22 18.97 -4.07
CA LEU A 193 5.73 19.96 -5.02
C LEU A 193 4.91 21.25 -5.00
N SER A 194 3.58 21.16 -4.85
CA SER A 194 2.71 22.34 -4.78
C SER A 194 2.99 23.20 -3.55
N LEU A 195 3.26 22.57 -2.41
CA LEU A 195 3.67 23.28 -1.19
C LEU A 195 5.00 24.00 -1.38
N ILE A 196 5.99 23.34 -2.00
CA ILE A 196 7.30 23.94 -2.29
C ILE A 196 7.18 25.12 -3.26
N LYS A 197 6.30 25.02 -4.26
CA LYS A 197 6.05 26.08 -5.25
C LYS A 197 5.15 27.20 -4.73
N GLY A 198 4.58 27.08 -3.54
CA GLY A 198 3.63 28.04 -2.99
C GLY A 198 2.29 28.09 -3.73
N THR A 199 1.97 27.08 -4.54
CA THR A 199 0.75 27.05 -5.38
C THR A 199 -0.48 26.52 -4.65
N SER A 200 -0.31 26.00 -3.43
CA SER A 200 -1.41 25.64 -2.53
C SER A 200 -1.36 26.53 -1.29
N PRO A 201 -2.45 27.27 -0.95
CA PRO A 201 -2.50 27.96 0.33
C PRO A 201 -2.44 26.93 1.45
N CYS A 202 -1.50 27.12 2.37
CA CYS A 202 -1.39 26.30 3.58
C CYS A 202 -2.52 26.69 4.53
N THR A 203 -3.76 26.31 4.23
CA THR A 203 -4.88 26.53 5.14
C THR A 203 -4.85 25.43 6.20
N SER A 204 -4.22 25.71 7.34
CA SER A 204 -4.66 25.05 8.58
C SER A 204 -6.10 25.50 8.85
N PRO A 205 -7.02 24.60 9.28
CA PRO A 205 -8.26 25.07 9.86
C PRO A 205 -7.89 25.78 11.17
N SER A 206 -7.83 27.10 11.13
CA SER A 206 -7.64 27.92 12.32
C SER A 206 -8.96 28.03 13.05
N THR A 207 -9.05 27.43 14.24
CA THR A 207 -9.97 27.85 15.29
C THR A 207 -9.15 28.26 16.52
N SER A 208 -9.03 29.58 16.69
CA SER A 208 -8.51 30.31 17.87
C SER A 208 -9.64 30.56 18.90
N PRO A 209 -9.44 31.18 20.09
CA PRO A 209 -8.24 31.52 20.89
C PRO A 209 -8.31 31.10 22.39
N SER A 210 -7.18 31.02 23.11
CA SER A 210 -6.97 31.55 24.50
C SER A 210 -5.75 30.98 25.26
N THR A 211 -4.85 31.90 25.65
CA THR A 211 -4.06 32.04 26.89
C THR A 211 -3.60 30.80 27.73
N SER A 212 -2.28 30.52 27.62
CA SER A 212 -1.21 30.15 28.61
C SER A 212 -1.47 29.97 30.13
N PRO A 213 -0.50 29.50 30.96
CA PRO A 213 0.39 28.31 30.88
C PRO A 213 0.55 27.55 32.23
N SER A 214 0.93 26.26 32.25
CA SER A 214 1.74 25.69 33.37
C SER A 214 2.23 24.25 33.15
N THR A 215 3.52 24.09 33.46
CA THR A 215 4.37 22.91 33.70
C THR A 215 3.79 21.70 34.40
N SER A 216 4.15 20.48 33.94
CA SER A 216 4.85 19.47 34.76
C SER A 216 5.32 18.26 33.95
N LEU A 217 6.61 17.92 34.11
CA LEU A 217 7.24 16.63 33.79
C LEU A 217 6.50 15.45 34.48
N SER A 218 6.43 14.27 33.85
CA SER A 218 7.06 13.05 34.38
C SER A 218 6.91 11.82 33.48
N THR A 219 8.06 11.18 33.24
CA THR A 219 8.39 9.74 33.14
C THR A 219 7.42 8.70 32.58
N SER A 220 7.95 7.96 31.60
CA SER A 220 7.53 6.62 31.14
C SER A 220 7.53 5.57 32.26
N PRO A 221 6.88 4.42 32.04
CA PRO A 221 7.72 3.24 31.75
C PRO A 221 7.25 2.40 30.56
N SER A 222 8.25 1.79 29.95
CA SER A 222 8.24 0.80 28.88
C SER A 222 7.71 -0.55 29.34
N THR A 223 6.80 -1.15 28.56
CA THR A 223 6.52 -2.59 28.62
C THR A 223 6.10 -3.12 27.24
N SER A 224 7.01 -3.84 26.59
CA SER A 224 6.68 -5.00 25.72
C SER A 224 6.51 -6.25 26.62
N PRO A 225 5.92 -7.39 26.22
CA PRO A 225 5.71 -7.87 24.84
C PRO A 225 4.35 -8.60 24.60
N SER A 226 4.03 -8.94 23.34
CA SER A 226 3.47 -10.27 23.02
C SER A 226 3.56 -10.59 21.52
N THR A 227 4.13 -11.76 21.27
CA THR A 227 4.13 -12.50 20.01
C THR A 227 2.80 -13.22 19.85
N SER A 228 2.16 -13.11 18.68
CA SER A 228 1.09 -14.02 18.26
C SER A 228 1.41 -14.64 16.90
N THR A 229 1.05 -15.92 16.78
CA THR A 229 1.29 -16.87 15.69
C THR A 229 0.46 -16.55 14.43
N PRO A 230 0.93 -16.91 13.22
CA PRO A 230 0.29 -16.48 11.97
C PRO A 230 -0.78 -17.45 11.46
N ASP A 231 -2.00 -16.94 11.29
CA ASP A 231 -3.08 -17.48 10.44
C ASP A 231 -2.99 -16.96 8.98
N ALA A 232 -3.65 -17.60 8.01
CA ALA A 232 -3.42 -17.48 6.56
C ALA A 232 -3.78 -16.13 5.91
N HIS A 233 -4.60 -15.28 6.56
CA HIS A 233 -5.10 -14.02 6.00
C HIS A 233 -4.81 -12.83 6.94
N HIS A 234 -3.87 -11.95 6.56
CA HIS A 234 -3.44 -10.81 7.40
C HIS A 234 -3.54 -9.45 6.68
N ARG A 235 -4.01 -8.45 7.44
CA ARG A 235 -3.81 -7.00 7.19
C ARG A 235 -2.44 -6.58 7.73
N TYR A 236 -1.78 -5.63 7.07
CA TYR A 236 -0.63 -4.91 7.64
C TYR A 236 -0.79 -3.39 7.48
N GLN A 237 -0.76 -2.68 8.62
CA GLN A 237 -0.75 -1.24 8.77
C GLN A 237 0.33 -0.86 9.80
N ARG A 238 1.18 0.13 9.51
CA ARG A 238 2.10 0.62 10.54
C ARG A 238 2.46 2.09 10.33
N ALA A 239 2.17 2.91 11.34
CA ALA A 239 2.73 4.23 11.53
C ALA A 239 3.56 4.20 12.84
N ARG A 240 4.78 4.76 12.85
CA ARG A 240 5.55 4.95 14.09
C ARG A 240 5.66 6.43 14.41
N HIS A 241 5.31 6.80 15.64
CA HIS A 241 5.69 8.07 16.26
C HIS A 241 6.90 7.83 17.18
N THR A 242 7.95 8.66 17.06
CA THR A 242 9.04 8.73 18.05
C THR A 242 9.27 10.19 18.41
N ASN A 243 9.35 10.47 19.71
CA ASN A 243 9.52 11.80 20.31
C ASN A 243 11.00 12.22 20.30
N ALA A 244 11.28 13.45 19.85
CA ALA A 244 12.48 14.20 20.24
C ALA A 244 12.20 15.71 20.19
N GLN A 245 12.60 16.42 21.23
CA GLN A 245 12.26 17.82 21.53
C GLN A 245 13.10 18.86 20.77
N LEU A 246 12.39 19.95 20.40
CA LEU A 246 12.75 21.38 20.37
C LEU A 246 13.80 21.93 19.37
N VAL A 247 13.35 22.18 18.12
CA VAL A 247 13.70 23.34 17.24
C VAL A 247 12.49 23.58 16.27
N PRO A 248 12.34 24.70 15.52
CA PRO A 248 11.03 25.31 15.20
C PRO A 248 10.06 24.38 14.45
N GLN A 249 8.84 24.25 14.99
CA GLN A 249 7.99 23.06 14.93
C GLN A 249 7.17 22.81 13.65
N THR A 250 7.09 23.72 12.68
CA THR A 250 6.12 23.57 11.58
C THR A 250 6.68 22.86 10.34
N CYS A 251 7.96 23.03 10.01
CA CYS A 251 8.59 22.31 8.89
C CYS A 251 9.13 20.92 9.27
N ILE A 252 9.43 20.67 10.55
CA ILE A 252 10.05 19.41 11.00
C ILE A 252 9.01 18.29 11.17
N HIS A 253 7.79 18.59 11.63
CA HIS A 253 6.70 17.59 11.65
C HIS A 253 6.32 17.11 10.25
N PHE A 254 6.43 17.99 9.24
CA PHE A 254 6.25 17.66 7.83
C PHE A 254 7.42 16.87 7.22
N HIS A 255 8.56 16.74 7.90
CA HIS A 255 9.71 15.98 7.40
C HIS A 255 9.89 14.64 8.13
N GLN A 256 9.61 14.60 9.45
CA GLN A 256 9.76 13.41 10.28
C GLN A 256 8.63 12.40 10.09
N SER A 257 7.36 12.84 10.06
CA SER A 257 6.22 11.94 9.80
C SER A 257 6.34 11.25 8.44
N TYR A 258 6.88 11.97 7.47
CA TYR A 258 6.99 11.53 6.08
C TYR A 258 8.19 10.63 5.80
N THR A 259 9.35 10.93 6.39
CA THR A 259 10.50 10.01 6.40
C THR A 259 10.12 8.68 7.05
N ASN A 260 9.31 8.71 8.11
CA ASN A 260 8.78 7.51 8.76
C ASN A 260 7.82 6.72 7.87
N ILE A 261 6.97 7.38 7.05
CA ILE A 261 6.08 6.69 6.10
C ILE A 261 6.89 5.95 5.02
N ILE A 262 7.88 6.60 4.41
CA ILE A 262 8.75 5.98 3.39
C ILE A 262 9.51 4.77 3.96
N ILE A 263 10.07 4.93 5.16
CA ILE A 263 10.82 3.87 5.84
C ILE A 263 9.89 2.72 6.21
N THR A 264 8.67 3.02 6.67
CA THR A 264 7.73 1.98 7.11
C THR A 264 7.17 1.19 5.92
N SER A 265 6.85 1.83 4.80
CA SER A 265 6.50 1.12 3.56
C SER A 265 7.65 0.25 3.06
N LYS A 266 8.90 0.74 3.07
CA LYS A 266 10.08 -0.07 2.69
C LYS A 266 10.31 -1.25 3.63
N LEU A 267 10.13 -1.07 4.94
CA LEU A 267 10.32 -2.11 5.94
C LEU A 267 9.24 -3.19 5.84
N ASN A 268 7.98 -2.80 5.59
CA ASN A 268 6.87 -3.73 5.39
C ASN A 268 7.04 -4.52 4.10
N ILE A 269 7.39 -3.87 2.98
CA ILE A 269 7.68 -4.54 1.71
C ILE A 269 8.83 -5.54 1.88
N LYS A 270 9.93 -5.15 2.52
CA LYS A 270 11.07 -6.05 2.75
C LYS A 270 10.67 -7.28 3.58
N LYS A 271 9.93 -7.09 4.67
CA LYS A 271 9.39 -8.20 5.47
C LYS A 271 8.43 -9.10 4.69
N THR A 272 7.53 -8.51 3.91
CA THR A 272 6.61 -9.27 3.05
C THR A 272 7.38 -10.11 2.03
N ILE A 273 8.43 -9.53 1.42
CA ILE A 273 9.31 -10.25 0.49
C ILE A 273 10.05 -11.39 1.19
N GLU A 274 10.64 -11.14 2.35
CA GLU A 274 11.33 -12.15 3.17
C GLU A 274 10.39 -13.31 3.56
N ASN A 275 9.12 -13.00 3.87
CA ASN A 275 8.12 -13.99 4.26
C ASN A 275 7.46 -14.71 3.07
N MET A 276 7.70 -14.34 1.80
CA MET A 276 7.13 -15.06 0.65
C MET A 276 7.65 -16.50 0.54
N GLY A 277 8.86 -16.78 1.02
CA GLY A 277 9.46 -18.13 0.99
C GLY A 277 9.05 -19.05 2.14
N THR A 278 8.42 -18.52 3.19
CA THR A 278 8.03 -19.30 4.37
C THR A 278 6.60 -19.81 4.23
N LYS A 279 6.42 -21.15 4.22
CA LYS A 279 5.10 -21.77 4.37
C LYS A 279 4.47 -21.26 5.67
N SER A 280 3.27 -20.69 5.61
CA SER A 280 2.45 -20.51 6.81
C SER A 280 2.26 -21.90 7.43
N LYS A 281 2.64 -22.07 8.70
CA LYS A 281 2.21 -23.25 9.45
C LYS A 281 0.70 -23.12 9.69
N PRO A 282 -0.05 -24.23 9.60
CA PRO A 282 -1.47 -24.25 9.92
C PRO A 282 -1.73 -23.83 11.37
#